data_AF-A0A559IKM2-F1
#
_entry.id   AF-A0A559IKM2-F1
#
_cell.length_a   1.000
_cell.length_b   1.000
_cell.length_c   1.000
_cell.angle_alpha   90.00
_cell.angle_beta   90.00
_cell.angle_gamma   90.00
#
_symmetry.space_group_name_H-M   'P 1'
#
loop_
_entity.id
_entity.type
_entity.pdbx_description
1 polymer ?
#
loop_
_entity_poly.entity_id
_entity_poly.type
_entity_poly.pdbx_seq_one_letter_code
_entity_poly.pdbx_strand_id
1 'polypeptide(L)'
;MNVAINKESVLPAQDTSVASVISYAIRNQGSVPLTAELEISPNGIDYAKDTTLTIEPQTMKVAVPLRFLKWMRLKLLIADGESGAADVYYQTQSIGYQEEEQ
;
A
#
# COMPACT_ATOMS: atom_id res chain seq x y z
N MET A 1 -9.71 -4.21 -0.86
CA MET A 1 -9.86 -4.14 -2.32
C MET A 1 -9.20 -5.35 -2.94
N ASN A 2 -9.89 -6.07 -3.82
CA ASN A 2 -9.28 -7.15 -4.60
C ASN A 2 -8.60 -6.55 -5.84
N VAL A 3 -7.38 -7.00 -6.13
CA VAL A 3 -6.52 -6.43 -7.18
C VAL A 3 -5.98 -7.56 -8.04
N ALA A 4 -6.25 -7.52 -9.34
CA ALA A 4 -5.56 -8.36 -10.32
C ALA A 4 -4.22 -7.70 -10.70
N ILE A 5 -3.16 -8.51 -10.82
CA ILE A 5 -1.81 -8.08 -11.20
C ILE A 5 -1.38 -8.85 -12.44
N ASN A 6 -1.16 -8.13 -13.54
CA ASN A 6 -0.55 -8.64 -14.77
C ASN A 6 0.74 -7.84 -14.97
N LYS A 7 1.88 -8.37 -14.51
CA LYS A 7 3.17 -7.66 -14.28
C LYS A 7 3.16 -6.66 -13.13
N GLU A 8 2.36 -5.59 -13.22
CA GLU A 8 2.27 -4.59 -12.15
C GLU A 8 0.86 -4.01 -12.01
N SER A 9 0.55 -3.54 -10.81
CA SER A 9 -0.68 -2.82 -10.50
C SER A 9 -0.37 -1.72 -9.49
N VAL A 10 -0.62 -0.47 -9.88
CA VAL A 10 -0.46 0.70 -9.01
C VAL A 10 -1.83 1.06 -8.46
N LEU A 11 -1.96 1.01 -7.14
CA LEU A 11 -3.21 1.36 -6.46
C LEU A 11 -3.37 2.89 -6.35
N PRO A 12 -4.61 3.39 -6.22
CA PRO A 12 -4.86 4.81 -6.00
C PRO A 12 -4.12 5.36 -4.78
N ALA A 13 -3.57 6.56 -4.94
CA ALA A 13 -2.90 7.27 -3.85
C ALA A 13 -3.90 7.68 -2.76
N GLN A 14 -3.42 7.66 -1.51
CA GLN A 14 -4.13 8.09 -0.32
C GLN A 14 -3.53 9.42 0.16
N ASP A 15 -4.37 10.38 0.50
CA ASP A 15 -3.94 11.55 1.29
C ASP A 15 -3.81 11.11 2.74
N THR A 16 -2.60 11.24 3.27
CA THR A 16 -2.20 10.81 4.61
C THR A 16 -1.74 11.98 5.47
N SER A 17 -2.00 13.22 5.04
CA SER A 17 -1.57 14.46 5.72
C SER A 17 -1.97 14.54 7.20
N VAL A 18 -3.08 13.92 7.58
CA VAL A 18 -3.62 13.92 8.95
C VAL A 18 -3.51 12.55 9.64
N ALA A 19 -2.87 11.57 9.01
CA ALA A 19 -2.70 10.23 9.56
C ALA A 19 -1.52 10.19 10.53
N SER A 20 -1.71 9.57 11.69
CA SER A 20 -0.64 9.29 12.67
C SER A 20 -0.13 7.85 12.58
N VAL A 21 -1.00 6.91 12.18
CA VAL A 21 -0.66 5.51 11.98
C VAL A 21 -1.19 5.07 10.63
N ILE A 22 -0.36 4.41 9.82
CA ILE A 22 -0.72 3.96 8.48
C ILE A 22 -0.20 2.53 8.27
N SER A 23 -1.02 1.66 7.72
CA SER A 23 -0.56 0.33 7.28
C SER A 23 -1.33 -0.16 6.06
N TYR A 24 -0.65 -0.99 5.27
CA TYR A 24 -1.23 -1.77 4.19
C TYR A 24 -1.06 -3.26 4.50
N ALA A 25 -2.16 -3.95 4.83
CA ALA A 25 -2.16 -5.41 4.89
C ALA A 25 -2.46 -5.97 3.50
N ILE A 26 -1.62 -6.88 3.03
CA ILE A 26 -1.66 -7.40 1.67
C ILE A 26 -1.68 -8.92 1.75
N ARG A 27 -2.76 -9.53 1.29
CA ARG A 27 -2.94 -10.98 1.18
C ARG A 27 -2.70 -11.39 -0.27
N ASN A 28 -1.64 -12.17 -0.52
CA ASN A 28 -1.41 -12.77 -1.83
C ASN A 28 -2.39 -13.95 -2.00
N GLN A 29 -3.28 -13.85 -2.98
CA GLN A 29 -4.26 -14.89 -3.36
C GLN A 29 -3.77 -15.74 -4.55
N GLY A 30 -2.63 -15.38 -5.15
CA GLY A 30 -2.02 -16.09 -6.26
C GLY A 30 -1.22 -17.32 -5.83
N SER A 31 -0.66 -17.98 -6.84
CA SER A 31 0.22 -19.15 -6.71
C SER A 31 1.71 -18.82 -6.79
N VAL A 32 2.07 -17.56 -7.07
CA VAL A 32 3.47 -17.11 -7.18
C VAL A 32 3.74 -15.93 -6.23
N PRO A 33 5.00 -15.70 -5.83
CA PRO A 33 5.35 -14.58 -4.97
C PRO A 33 5.01 -13.22 -5.59
N LEU A 34 4.61 -12.29 -4.74
CA LEU A 34 4.29 -10.91 -5.11
C LEU A 34 5.28 -9.97 -4.44
N THR A 35 5.70 -8.91 -5.12
CA THR A 35 6.43 -7.80 -4.49
C THR A 35 5.48 -6.64 -4.25
N ALA A 36 5.43 -6.13 -3.03
CA ALA A 36 4.72 -4.92 -2.67
C ALA A 36 5.73 -3.79 -2.42
N GLU A 37 5.58 -2.68 -3.12
CA GLU A 37 6.36 -1.46 -2.95
C GLU A 37 5.42 -0.36 -2.44
N LEU A 38 5.66 0.09 -1.20
CA LEU A 38 5.03 1.29 -0.67
C LEU A 38 5.82 2.49 -1.16
N GLU A 39 5.13 3.42 -1.81
CA GLU A 39 5.69 4.63 -2.36
C GLU A 39 5.10 5.86 -1.66
N ILE A 40 5.93 6.88 -1.46
CA ILE A 40 5.57 8.12 -0.76
C ILE A 40 5.87 9.34 -1.65
N SER A 41 5.08 10.40 -1.52
CA SER A 41 5.21 11.61 -2.34
C SER A 41 4.78 12.86 -1.56
N PRO A 42 5.48 14.00 -1.75
CA PRO A 42 5.05 15.28 -1.17
C PRO A 42 3.91 15.93 -1.97
N ASN A 43 3.82 15.67 -3.29
CA ASN A 43 2.94 16.39 -4.21
C ASN A 43 1.90 15.50 -4.91
N GLY A 44 1.97 14.18 -4.73
CA GLY A 44 1.05 13.21 -5.32
C GLY A 44 1.36 12.86 -6.78
N ILE A 45 2.48 13.37 -7.31
CA ILE A 45 2.93 13.20 -8.70
C ILE A 45 4.27 12.45 -8.72
N ASP A 46 5.25 12.95 -7.97
CA ASP A 46 6.61 12.40 -7.90
C ASP A 46 6.72 11.45 -6.70
N TYR A 47 6.82 10.15 -6.97
CA TYR A 47 6.85 9.10 -5.95
C TYR A 47 8.26 8.55 -5.76
N ALA A 48 8.63 8.37 -4.49
CA ALA A 48 9.84 7.67 -4.09
C ALA A 48 9.46 6.34 -3.41
N LYS A 49 10.24 5.30 -3.67
CA LYS A 49 10.09 4.02 -2.98
C LYS A 49 10.49 4.15 -1.52
N ASP A 50 9.63 3.68 -0.62
CA ASP A 50 9.86 3.70 0.81
C ASP A 50 10.14 2.30 1.38
N THR A 51 9.19 1.38 1.20
CA THR A 51 9.27 0.01 1.74
C THR A 51 9.05 -1.01 0.63
N THR A 52 9.81 -2.10 0.64
CA THR A 52 9.64 -3.22 -0.30
C THR A 52 9.51 -4.53 0.47
N LEU A 53 8.49 -5.32 0.14
CA LEU A 53 8.23 -6.63 0.75
C LEU A 53 7.96 -7.68 -0.33
N THR A 54 8.55 -8.86 -0.19
CA THR A 54 8.11 -10.06 -0.94
C THR A 54 7.06 -10.81 -0.12
N ILE A 55 5.94 -11.17 -0.74
CA ILE A 55 4.78 -11.83 -0.13
C ILE A 55 4.58 -13.18 -0.81
N GLU A 56 4.83 -14.26 -0.07
CA GLU A 56 4.70 -15.62 -0.57
C GLU A 56 3.25 -15.97 -0.93
N PRO A 57 3.02 -16.93 -1.84
CA PRO A 57 1.69 -17.39 -2.21
C PRO A 57 0.84 -17.73 -0.99
N GLN A 58 -0.44 -17.36 -1.01
CA GLN A 58 -1.39 -17.69 0.07
C GLN A 58 -0.97 -17.17 1.46
N THR A 59 -0.10 -16.16 1.53
CA THR A 59 0.30 -15.51 2.78
C THR A 59 -0.11 -14.04 2.82
N MET A 60 -0.08 -13.47 4.02
CA MET A 60 -0.30 -12.04 4.23
C MET A 60 0.97 -11.41 4.81
N LYS A 61 1.30 -10.21 4.36
CA LYS A 61 2.27 -9.33 5.01
C LYS A 61 1.70 -7.93 5.18
N VAL A 62 2.30 -7.17 6.08
CA VAL A 62 1.91 -5.79 6.39
C VAL A 62 3.06 -4.87 6.04
N ALA A 63 2.79 -3.86 5.22
CA ALA A 63 3.69 -2.75 4.95
C ALA A 63 3.32 -1.55 5.83
N VAL A 64 4.32 -0.98 6.48
CA VAL A 64 4.21 0.26 7.27
C VAL A 64 5.24 1.23 6.70
N PRO A 65 4.89 2.51 6.47
CA PRO A 65 5.84 3.48 5.99
C PRO A 65 6.97 3.72 7.01
N LEU A 66 8.20 3.82 6.51
CA LEU A 66 9.37 4.22 7.29
C LEU A 66 9.43 5.74 7.46
N ARG A 67 8.82 6.48 6.53
CA ARG A 67 8.79 7.95 6.47
C ARG A 67 7.40 8.43 6.07
N PHE A 68 7.02 9.59 6.59
CA PHE A 68 5.70 10.16 6.36
C PHE A 68 5.79 11.35 5.41
N LEU A 69 5.10 11.25 4.28
CA LEU A 69 4.81 12.36 3.37
C LEU A 69 3.31 12.40 3.10
N LYS A 70 2.83 13.51 2.54
CA LYS A 70 1.39 13.75 2.33
C LYS A 70 0.71 12.62 1.56
N TRP A 71 1.31 12.13 0.49
CA TRP A 71 0.71 11.13 -0.37
C TRP A 71 1.42 9.80 -0.26
N MET A 72 0.65 8.71 -0.19
CA MET A 72 1.17 7.35 -0.22
C MET A 72 0.39 6.50 -1.21
N ARG A 73 1.06 5.59 -1.89
CA ARG A 73 0.40 4.58 -2.73
C ARG A 73 1.14 3.26 -2.67
N LEU A 74 0.42 2.19 -2.98
CA LEU A 74 0.98 0.85 -3.05
C LEU A 74 1.12 0.42 -4.50
N LYS A 75 2.30 -0.04 -4.88
CA LYS A 75 2.57 -0.72 -6.14
C LYS A 75 2.77 -2.19 -5.88
N LEU A 76 2.05 -3.04 -6.61
CA LEU A 76 2.21 -4.48 -6.58
C LEU A 76 2.86 -4.95 -7.88
N LEU A 77 3.84 -5.84 -7.77
CA LEU A 77 4.56 -6.40 -8.90
C LEU A 77 4.59 -7.92 -8.80
N ILE A 78 4.59 -8.55 -9.97
CA ILE A 78 4.77 -9.99 -10.15
C ILE A 78 5.81 -10.22 -11.25
N ALA A 79 6.41 -11.41 -11.30
CA ALA A 79 7.38 -11.73 -12.34
C ALA A 79 6.77 -11.63 -13.75
N ASP A 80 7.59 -11.27 -14.74
CA ASP A 80 7.14 -11.20 -16.13
C ASP A 80 6.60 -12.54 -16.62
N GLY A 81 5.45 -12.52 -17.30
CA GLY A 81 4.75 -13.72 -17.77
C GLY A 81 3.83 -14.38 -16.74
N GLU A 82 3.87 -13.93 -15.49
CA GLU A 82 2.96 -14.40 -14.44
C GLU A 82 1.74 -13.48 -14.28
N SER A 83 0.69 -14.04 -13.68
CA SER A 83 -0.49 -13.29 -13.25
C SER A 83 -0.83 -13.64 -11.81
N GLY A 84 -1.41 -12.68 -11.09
CA GLY A 84 -1.74 -12.86 -9.68
C GLY A 84 -2.94 -12.05 -9.25
N ALA A 85 -3.37 -12.32 -8.03
CA ALA A 85 -4.40 -11.54 -7.36
C ALA A 85 -3.99 -11.29 -5.90
N ALA A 86 -4.36 -10.14 -5.37
CA ALA A 86 -4.14 -9.80 -3.98
C ALA A 86 -5.34 -9.05 -3.39
N ASP A 87 -5.62 -9.30 -2.11
CA ASP A 87 -6.49 -8.43 -1.33
C ASP A 87 -5.64 -7.43 -0.56
N VAL A 88 -5.94 -6.15 -0.75
CA VAL A 88 -5.25 -5.05 -0.08
C VAL A 88 -6.21 -4.33 0.86
N TYR A 89 -5.78 -4.16 2.10
CA TYR A 89 -6.47 -3.41 3.14
C TYR A 89 -5.60 -2.22 3.53
N TYR A 90 -6.12 -1.02 3.32
CA TYR A 90 -5.52 0.21 3.81
C TYR A 90 -6.17 0.55 5.16
N GLN A 91 -5.34 0.77 6.18
CA GLN A 91 -5.79 1.20 7.50
C GLN A 91 -5.02 2.44 7.92
N THR A 92 -5.75 3.42 8.43
CA THR A 92 -5.20 4.64 8.98
C THR A 92 -5.88 4.98 10.30
N GLN A 93 -5.13 5.61 11.19
CA GLN A 93 -5.65 6.27 12.38
C GLN A 93 -5.12 7.70 12.41
N SER A 94 -5.96 8.61 12.89
CA SER A 94 -5.62 10.01 13.12
C SER A 94 -5.83 10.31 14.60
N ILE A 95 -5.08 11.27 15.14
CA ILE A 95 -5.41 11.83 16.44
C ILE A 95 -6.74 12.55 16.25
N GLY A 96 -7.78 12.13 16.98
CA GLY A 96 -9.15 12.61 16.78
C GLY A 96 -9.23 14.13 16.84
N TYR A 97 -10.03 14.71 15.94
CA TYR A 97 -10.51 16.08 16.13
C TYR A 97 -11.42 16.05 17.38
N GLN A 98 -11.09 16.85 18.38
CA GLN A 98 -12.12 17.36 19.28
C GLN A 98 -12.97 18.30 18.40
N GLU A 99 -14.20 17.91 18.07
CA GLU A 99 -15.19 18.93 17.70
C GLU A 99 -15.37 19.79 18.95
N GLU A 100 -14.83 21.01 18.93
CA GLU A 100 -15.29 22.04 19.87
C GLU A 100 -16.76 22.28 19.54
N GLU A 101 -17.67 21.66 20.31
CA GLU A 101 -19.09 22.03 20.32
C GLU A 101 -19.17 23.53 20.66
N GLN A 102 -19.56 24.34 19.68
CA GLN A 102 -19.96 25.75 19.86
C GLN A 102 -21.44 25.85 20.18
#